data_AF-A0A918WV28-F1
#
_entry.id   AF-A0A918WV28-F1
#
_cell.length_a   1.000
_cell.length_b   1.000
_cell.length_c   1.000
_cell.angle_alpha   90.00
_cell.angle_beta   90.00
_cell.angle_gamma   90.00
#
_symmetry.space_group_name_H-M   'P 1'
#
loop_
_entity.id
_entity.type
_entity.pdbx_description
1 polymer ?
#
loop_
_entity_poly.entity_id
_entity_poly.type
_entity_poly.pdbx_seq_one_letter_code
_entity_poly.pdbx_strand_id
1 'polypeptide(L)'
;MIVLNGGSSSGKSGIARCLQAVLPDPWLVLGTDVFVEMLPVSMREPEAEGAGSGKGLVIAADGTVTVGEDFLRLQDAWVAGVVAMVRAGARVIVDEVFLGGGAGQERWKTALGGDVEVLWVGVRCSAEVAAGREIARGDRTPGMAAGQAESVHRDMVYDLEVDTTRTESLDCARRIAVQVRREDENMTTDELFAGALAEVVTDENVPQPFLLALHQRPTREVFDRAVELLGRDDPDERALGVNVLRELGDEDEEGWRPFTEETVEAVLAEMGDEPDPWVLSQLISVLGYHRACGALDLVLGYRDHPEQPLRFAVAAALPLLADEGRTERRVLDALLELGSDDSEAVRWYALYALFNETVGVDAAERRSWANGLAAGSAGDAGRREQLVQLAGCLGGEAEGDPELGTLLKRRMT
;
A
#
# COMPACT_ATOMS: atom_id res chain seq x y z
N MET A 1 -11.78 -10.91 -15.13
CA MET A 1 -11.23 -9.56 -15.42
C MET A 1 -11.41 -8.69 -14.19
N ILE A 2 -10.54 -7.69 -13.95
CA ILE A 2 -10.69 -6.73 -12.85
C ILE A 2 -10.88 -5.34 -13.44
N VAL A 3 -11.86 -4.57 -12.95
CA VAL A 3 -12.06 -3.15 -13.31
C VAL A 3 -11.88 -2.31 -12.06
N LEU A 4 -10.86 -1.46 -12.04
CA LEU A 4 -10.62 -0.46 -11.00
C LEU A 4 -11.19 0.89 -11.47
N ASN A 5 -12.14 1.46 -10.73
CA ASN A 5 -12.67 2.81 -11.00
C ASN A 5 -12.38 3.77 -9.85
N GLY A 6 -12.01 4.99 -10.17
CA GLY A 6 -11.68 6.04 -9.19
C GLY A 6 -11.18 7.31 -9.86
N GLY A 7 -11.20 8.43 -9.14
CA GLY A 7 -10.80 9.72 -9.69
C GLY A 7 -9.29 9.82 -9.99
N SER A 8 -8.88 10.86 -10.72
CA SER A 8 -7.45 11.20 -10.87
C SER A 8 -6.77 11.22 -9.49
N SER A 9 -5.54 10.69 -9.43
CA SER A 9 -4.73 10.62 -8.20
C SER A 9 -5.31 9.78 -7.03
N SER A 10 -6.34 8.96 -7.25
CA SER A 10 -6.86 8.05 -6.22
C SER A 10 -6.01 6.78 -5.98
N GLY A 11 -4.87 6.61 -6.66
CA GLY A 11 -3.96 5.48 -6.44
C GLY A 11 -4.19 4.23 -7.32
N LYS A 12 -5.18 4.24 -8.22
CA LYS A 12 -5.50 3.09 -9.11
C LYS A 12 -4.30 2.46 -9.80
N SER A 13 -3.46 3.26 -10.46
CA SER A 13 -2.32 2.72 -11.20
C SER A 13 -1.24 2.13 -10.27
N GLY A 14 -1.15 2.61 -9.02
CA GLY A 14 -0.33 1.98 -7.98
C GLY A 14 -0.88 0.60 -7.62
N ILE A 15 -2.17 0.54 -7.31
CA ILE A 15 -2.89 -0.72 -7.02
C ILE A 15 -2.78 -1.71 -8.18
N ALA A 16 -2.95 -1.27 -9.43
CA ALA A 16 -2.85 -2.14 -10.60
C ALA A 16 -1.46 -2.79 -10.73
N ARG A 17 -0.38 -2.04 -10.46
CA ARG A 17 0.99 -2.59 -10.44
C ARG A 17 1.18 -3.55 -9.27
N CYS A 18 0.68 -3.22 -8.08
CA CYS A 18 0.72 -4.12 -6.94
C CYS A 18 -0.09 -5.41 -7.22
N LEU A 19 -1.22 -5.33 -7.91
CA LEU A 19 -1.99 -6.51 -8.33
C LEU A 19 -1.21 -7.39 -9.31
N GLN A 20 -0.49 -6.81 -10.28
CA GLN A 20 0.39 -7.59 -11.14
C GLN A 20 1.51 -8.31 -10.36
N ALA A 21 1.94 -7.72 -9.23
CA ALA A 21 2.96 -8.30 -8.35
C ALA A 21 2.41 -9.31 -7.33
N VAL A 22 1.10 -9.29 -7.03
CA VAL A 22 0.46 -10.13 -5.99
C VAL A 22 -0.42 -11.25 -6.59
N LEU A 23 -0.84 -11.14 -7.84
CA LEU A 23 -1.57 -12.20 -8.53
C LEU A 23 -0.58 -13.20 -9.14
N PRO A 24 -0.91 -14.50 -9.15
CA PRO A 24 0.05 -15.56 -9.46
C PRO A 24 0.23 -15.74 -10.98
N ASP A 25 -0.81 -15.39 -11.73
CA ASP A 25 -0.86 -15.41 -13.17
C ASP A 25 -0.42 -14.06 -13.76
N PRO A 26 0.02 -14.00 -15.02
CA PRO A 26 0.28 -12.73 -15.69
C PRO A 26 -1.03 -11.98 -15.98
N TRP A 27 -1.10 -10.73 -15.51
CA TRP A 27 -2.20 -9.80 -15.80
C TRP A 27 -1.73 -8.63 -16.66
N LEU A 28 -2.47 -8.31 -17.72
CA LEU A 28 -2.27 -7.09 -18.51
C LEU A 28 -2.97 -5.91 -17.81
N VAL A 29 -2.29 -4.77 -17.71
CA VAL A 29 -2.92 -3.52 -17.24
C VAL A 29 -3.18 -2.63 -18.45
N LEU A 30 -4.45 -2.30 -18.65
CA LEU A 30 -4.94 -1.35 -19.64
C LEU A 30 -5.77 -0.29 -18.91
N GLY A 31 -6.04 0.86 -19.53
CA GLY A 31 -6.81 1.89 -18.84
C GLY A 31 -6.98 3.18 -19.61
N THR A 32 -7.65 4.16 -18.99
CA THR A 32 -7.93 5.47 -19.59
C THR A 32 -6.64 6.14 -20.08
N ASP A 33 -5.57 6.12 -19.28
CA ASP A 33 -4.29 6.76 -19.63
C ASP A 33 -3.67 6.10 -20.89
N VAL A 34 -3.68 4.76 -20.98
CA VAL A 34 -3.19 4.01 -22.14
C VAL A 34 -4.04 4.30 -23.39
N PHE A 35 -5.37 4.33 -23.25
CA PHE A 35 -6.27 4.68 -24.34
C PHE A 35 -6.01 6.10 -24.88
N VAL A 36 -5.92 7.08 -23.97
CA VAL A 36 -5.61 8.46 -24.34
C VAL A 36 -4.25 8.56 -25.02
N GLU A 37 -3.25 7.80 -24.56
CA GLU A 37 -1.92 7.72 -25.20
C GLU A 37 -1.92 7.09 -26.61
N MET A 38 -2.98 6.40 -27.02
CA MET A 38 -3.12 5.89 -28.38
C MET A 38 -3.85 6.86 -29.33
N LEU A 39 -4.56 7.86 -28.80
CA LEU A 39 -5.34 8.78 -29.63
C LEU A 39 -4.45 9.70 -30.48
N PRO A 40 -4.85 10.13 -31.68
CA PRO A 40 -4.11 11.17 -32.41
C PRO A 40 -3.93 12.44 -31.55
N VAL A 41 -2.79 13.15 -31.70
CA VAL A 41 -2.52 14.40 -30.96
C VAL A 41 -3.65 15.41 -31.13
N SER A 42 -4.23 15.51 -32.33
CA SER A 42 -5.37 16.39 -32.64
C SER A 42 -6.64 16.09 -31.83
N MET A 43 -6.72 14.92 -31.17
CA MET A 43 -7.84 14.55 -30.28
C MET A 43 -7.51 14.76 -28.80
N ARG A 44 -6.25 15.03 -28.44
CA ARG A 44 -5.80 15.34 -27.07
C ARG A 44 -5.59 16.84 -26.87
N GLU A 45 -5.23 17.55 -27.95
CA GLU A 45 -4.95 18.98 -27.98
C GLU A 45 -5.86 19.68 -29.02
N PRO A 46 -7.13 19.96 -28.66
CA PRO A 46 -8.11 20.51 -29.60
C PRO A 46 -7.81 21.96 -30.04
N GLU A 47 -6.77 22.61 -29.50
CA GLU A 47 -6.28 23.94 -29.92
C GLU A 47 -5.20 23.89 -31.01
N ALA A 48 -4.69 22.70 -31.37
CA ALA A 48 -3.73 22.55 -32.45
C ALA A 48 -4.36 22.89 -33.82
N GLU A 49 -3.67 23.66 -34.66
CA GLU A 49 -4.16 24.08 -35.98
C GLU A 49 -4.63 22.88 -36.82
N GLY A 50 -5.95 22.82 -37.09
CA GLY A 50 -6.60 21.74 -37.84
C GLY A 50 -7.43 20.76 -37.01
N ALA A 51 -7.47 20.90 -35.68
CA ALA A 51 -8.34 20.11 -34.82
C ALA A 51 -9.82 20.54 -34.97
N GLY A 52 -10.66 19.64 -35.46
CA GLY A 52 -12.09 19.87 -35.63
C GLY A 52 -12.84 19.97 -34.30
N SER A 53 -13.65 21.02 -34.17
CA SER A 53 -14.78 21.23 -33.26
C SER A 53 -15.10 20.10 -32.25
N GLY A 54 -14.62 20.19 -31.00
CA GLY A 54 -15.27 19.55 -29.83
C GLY A 54 -15.53 18.03 -29.88
N LYS A 55 -14.83 17.29 -30.73
CA LYS A 55 -15.06 15.85 -30.97
C LYS A 55 -14.10 14.92 -30.22
N GLY A 56 -13.00 15.47 -29.67
CA GLY A 56 -11.96 14.76 -28.92
C GLY A 56 -12.08 14.91 -27.39
N LEU A 57 -10.95 14.81 -26.68
CA LEU A 57 -10.80 15.07 -25.26
C LEU A 57 -10.47 16.56 -25.03
N VAL A 58 -11.14 17.20 -24.07
CA VAL A 58 -10.83 18.56 -23.63
C VAL A 58 -10.64 18.53 -22.11
N ILE A 59 -9.51 19.06 -21.64
CA ILE A 59 -9.24 19.30 -20.22
C ILE A 59 -9.23 20.81 -20.01
N ALA A 60 -10.21 21.33 -19.28
CA ALA A 60 -10.30 22.75 -18.96
C ALA A 60 -9.25 23.14 -17.91
N ALA A 61 -9.02 24.46 -17.76
CA ALA A 61 -8.03 25.00 -16.82
C ALA A 61 -8.34 24.69 -15.35
N ASP A 62 -9.59 24.39 -15.02
CA ASP A 62 -10.03 23.98 -13.69
C ASP A 62 -9.99 22.45 -13.48
N GLY A 63 -9.44 21.70 -14.43
CA GLY A 63 -9.39 20.24 -14.41
C GLY A 63 -10.67 19.56 -14.86
N THR A 64 -11.70 20.29 -15.31
CA THR A 64 -12.90 19.65 -15.86
C THR A 64 -12.57 18.91 -17.16
N VAL A 65 -12.93 17.63 -17.22
CA VAL A 65 -12.72 16.79 -18.41
C VAL A 65 -14.03 16.60 -19.17
N THR A 66 -14.01 16.90 -20.47
CA THR A 66 -15.14 16.65 -21.38
C THR A 66 -14.69 15.85 -22.59
N VAL A 67 -15.54 14.95 -23.07
CA VAL A 67 -15.26 14.05 -24.20
C VAL A 67 -16.34 14.18 -25.27
N GLY A 68 -15.91 14.25 -26.54
CA GLY A 68 -16.79 14.34 -27.69
C GLY A 68 -17.19 12.98 -28.28
N GLU A 69 -18.05 13.01 -29.30
CA GLU A 69 -18.60 11.80 -29.93
C GLU A 69 -17.54 10.89 -30.57
N ASP A 70 -16.51 11.46 -31.22
CA ASP A 70 -15.45 10.64 -31.82
C ASP A 70 -14.55 9.98 -30.76
N PHE A 71 -14.30 10.66 -29.64
CA PHE A 71 -13.63 10.06 -28.49
C PHE A 71 -14.41 8.83 -28.00
N LEU A 72 -15.72 9.00 -27.77
CA LEU A 72 -16.59 7.90 -27.31
C LEU A 72 -16.62 6.74 -28.31
N ARG A 73 -16.72 7.03 -29.62
CA ARG A 73 -16.68 6.01 -30.66
C ARG A 73 -15.39 5.19 -30.66
N LEU A 74 -14.24 5.86 -30.47
CA LEU A 74 -12.94 5.17 -30.37
C LEU A 74 -12.81 4.41 -29.04
N GLN A 75 -13.34 4.95 -27.95
CA GLN A 75 -13.38 4.28 -26.65
C GLN A 75 -14.19 3.00 -26.75
N ASP A 76 -15.39 3.03 -27.35
CA ASP A 76 -16.23 1.84 -27.56
C ASP A 76 -15.50 0.76 -28.37
N ALA A 77 -14.78 1.15 -29.43
CA ALA A 77 -13.98 0.23 -30.23
C ALA A 77 -12.80 -0.36 -29.43
N TRP A 78 -12.14 0.45 -28.61
CA TRP A 78 -11.08 0.00 -27.73
C TRP A 78 -11.60 -0.98 -26.66
N VAL A 79 -12.71 -0.66 -26.00
CA VAL A 79 -13.38 -1.56 -25.04
C VAL A 79 -13.72 -2.90 -25.69
N ALA A 80 -14.28 -2.90 -26.90
CA ALA A 80 -14.56 -4.13 -27.63
C ALA A 80 -13.29 -4.97 -27.88
N GLY A 81 -12.15 -4.32 -28.17
CA GLY A 81 -10.85 -4.95 -28.29
C GLY A 81 -10.35 -5.56 -26.98
N VAL A 82 -10.47 -4.83 -25.86
CA VAL A 82 -10.12 -5.34 -24.52
C VAL A 82 -10.96 -6.57 -24.17
N VAL A 83 -12.27 -6.53 -24.41
CA VAL A 83 -13.16 -7.67 -24.18
C VAL A 83 -12.76 -8.86 -25.06
N ALA A 84 -12.36 -8.63 -26.32
CA ALA A 84 -11.87 -9.69 -27.19
C ALA A 84 -10.57 -10.34 -26.66
N MET A 85 -9.66 -9.56 -26.06
CA MET A 85 -8.47 -10.10 -25.39
C MET A 85 -8.86 -11.00 -24.21
N VAL A 86 -9.81 -10.56 -23.39
CA VAL A 86 -10.30 -11.35 -22.24
C VAL A 86 -10.94 -12.66 -22.72
N ARG A 87 -11.80 -12.61 -23.74
CA ARG A 87 -12.43 -13.80 -24.33
C ARG A 87 -11.42 -14.75 -24.99
N ALA A 88 -10.26 -14.24 -25.42
CA ALA A 88 -9.15 -15.05 -25.92
C ALA A 88 -8.31 -15.71 -24.80
N GLY A 89 -8.65 -15.46 -23.52
CA GLY A 89 -8.00 -16.05 -22.35
C GLY A 89 -7.02 -15.13 -21.63
N ALA A 90 -6.86 -13.87 -22.05
CA ALA A 90 -6.00 -12.93 -21.33
C ALA A 90 -6.65 -12.45 -20.03
N ARG A 91 -5.87 -12.41 -18.95
CA ARG A 91 -6.31 -11.76 -17.70
C ARG A 91 -5.99 -10.27 -17.78
N VAL A 92 -7.00 -9.44 -17.61
CA VAL A 92 -6.89 -7.99 -17.79
C VAL A 92 -7.37 -7.26 -16.54
N ILE A 93 -6.57 -6.30 -16.09
CA ILE A 93 -6.90 -5.25 -15.13
C ILE A 93 -7.15 -3.98 -15.94
N VAL A 94 -8.29 -3.35 -15.72
CA VAL A 94 -8.66 -2.09 -16.35
C VAL A 94 -8.66 -0.97 -15.30
N ASP A 95 -7.77 0.01 -15.48
CA ASP A 95 -7.67 1.23 -14.68
C ASP A 95 -8.49 2.34 -15.36
N GLU A 96 -9.71 2.59 -14.88
CA GLU A 96 -10.68 3.49 -15.50
C GLU A 96 -11.07 4.68 -14.63
N VAL A 97 -11.55 5.72 -15.32
CA VAL A 97 -12.16 6.92 -14.74
C VAL A 97 -13.54 7.08 -15.38
N PHE A 98 -14.59 6.55 -14.75
CA PHE A 98 -15.95 6.64 -15.28
C PHE A 98 -16.54 8.04 -15.09
N LEU A 99 -16.16 8.98 -15.95
CA LEU A 99 -16.71 10.36 -15.96
C LEU A 99 -18.26 10.40 -16.05
N GLY A 100 -18.86 9.38 -16.67
CA GLY A 100 -20.31 9.21 -16.76
C GLY A 100 -20.95 8.41 -15.62
N GLY A 101 -20.19 8.07 -14.57
CA GLY A 101 -20.64 7.21 -13.47
C GLY A 101 -21.22 5.89 -13.98
N GLY A 102 -22.37 5.49 -13.41
CA GLY A 102 -23.08 4.26 -13.76
C GLY A 102 -23.36 4.08 -15.26
N ALA A 103 -23.55 5.16 -16.03
CA ALA A 103 -23.72 5.06 -17.49
C ALA A 103 -22.44 4.56 -18.18
N GLY A 104 -21.26 4.90 -17.65
CA GLY A 104 -19.97 4.33 -18.07
C GLY A 104 -19.89 2.84 -17.77
N GLN A 105 -20.30 2.43 -16.57
CA GLN A 105 -20.34 1.03 -16.17
C GLN A 105 -21.28 0.19 -17.04
N GLU A 106 -22.48 0.67 -17.32
CA GLU A 106 -23.46 -0.05 -18.16
C GLU A 106 -22.96 -0.23 -19.60
N ARG A 107 -22.19 0.73 -20.15
CA ARG A 107 -21.52 0.56 -21.45
C ARG A 107 -20.53 -0.59 -21.44
N TRP A 108 -19.70 -0.68 -20.40
CA TRP A 108 -18.77 -1.80 -20.24
C TRP A 108 -19.50 -3.14 -20.07
N LYS A 109 -20.52 -3.21 -19.19
CA LYS A 109 -21.34 -4.42 -19.02
C LYS A 109 -21.98 -4.87 -20.32
N THR A 110 -22.48 -3.93 -21.12
CA THR A 110 -23.05 -4.22 -22.44
C THR A 110 -22.01 -4.84 -23.38
N ALA A 111 -20.80 -4.28 -23.44
CA ALA A 111 -19.72 -4.82 -24.26
C ALA A 111 -19.26 -6.22 -23.80
N LEU A 112 -19.22 -6.43 -22.48
CA LEU A 112 -18.83 -7.69 -21.84
C LEU A 112 -19.83 -8.82 -22.03
N GLY A 113 -21.10 -8.54 -22.35
CA GLY A 113 -22.08 -9.55 -22.76
C GLY A 113 -22.56 -10.54 -21.67
N GLY A 114 -22.08 -10.39 -20.43
CA GLY A 114 -22.45 -11.23 -19.28
C GLY A 114 -21.79 -12.61 -19.23
N ASP A 115 -21.06 -13.01 -20.27
CA ASP A 115 -20.27 -14.25 -20.34
C ASP A 115 -18.87 -14.13 -19.73
N VAL A 116 -18.44 -12.89 -19.46
CA VAL A 116 -17.14 -12.60 -18.84
C VAL A 116 -17.33 -12.29 -17.37
N GLU A 117 -16.64 -13.03 -16.51
CA GLU A 117 -16.57 -12.71 -15.09
C GLU A 117 -15.73 -11.45 -14.84
N VAL A 118 -16.31 -10.49 -14.14
CA VAL A 118 -15.70 -9.19 -13.86
C VAL A 118 -15.83 -8.86 -12.39
N LEU A 119 -14.70 -8.56 -11.77
CA LEU A 119 -14.62 -7.97 -10.44
C LEU A 119 -14.59 -6.44 -10.58
N TRP A 120 -15.65 -5.77 -10.13
CA TRP A 120 -15.80 -4.31 -10.12
C TRP A 120 -15.28 -3.74 -8.80
N VAL A 121 -14.21 -2.95 -8.86
CA VAL A 121 -13.57 -2.37 -7.69
C VAL A 121 -13.67 -0.85 -7.69
N GLY A 122 -14.23 -0.28 -6.63
CA GLY A 122 -14.20 1.15 -6.36
C GLY A 122 -12.95 1.54 -5.60
N VAL A 123 -12.11 2.40 -6.17
CA VAL A 123 -10.90 2.95 -5.54
C VAL A 123 -11.17 4.38 -5.09
N ARG A 124 -11.55 4.51 -3.82
CA ARG A 124 -11.85 5.80 -3.17
C ARG A 124 -10.60 6.48 -2.65
N CYS A 125 -10.68 7.80 -2.53
CA CYS A 125 -9.68 8.67 -1.92
C CYS A 125 -10.37 10.00 -1.60
N SER A 126 -10.13 10.58 -0.43
CA SER A 126 -10.66 11.92 -0.12
C SER A 126 -10.18 12.94 -1.15
N ALA A 127 -11.03 13.92 -1.47
CA ALA A 127 -10.73 14.93 -2.47
C ALA A 127 -9.45 15.72 -2.12
N GLU A 128 -9.23 16.00 -0.83
CA GLU A 128 -8.08 16.72 -0.30
C GLU A 128 -6.78 15.92 -0.48
N VAL A 129 -6.79 14.63 -0.13
CA VAL A 129 -5.63 13.75 -0.28
C VAL A 129 -5.31 13.53 -1.76
N ALA A 130 -6.34 13.30 -2.60
CA ALA A 130 -6.17 13.15 -4.04
C ALA A 130 -5.60 14.42 -4.70
N ALA A 131 -6.08 15.60 -4.30
CA ALA A 131 -5.54 16.88 -4.76
C ALA A 131 -4.10 17.12 -4.30
N GLY A 132 -3.76 16.79 -3.05
CA GLY A 132 -2.38 16.85 -2.55
C GLY A 132 -1.44 15.95 -3.36
N ARG A 133 -1.88 14.73 -3.70
CA ARG A 133 -1.14 13.80 -4.56
C ARG A 133 -1.00 14.32 -6.00
N GLU A 134 -2.03 14.96 -6.55
CA GLU A 134 -1.99 15.57 -7.88
C GLU A 134 -0.92 16.68 -7.95
N ILE A 135 -0.84 17.54 -6.93
CA ILE A 135 0.19 18.57 -6.82
C ILE A 135 1.58 17.94 -6.74
N ALA A 136 1.75 16.91 -5.91
CA ALA A 136 3.04 16.24 -5.72
C ALA A 136 3.55 15.53 -7.00
N ARG A 137 2.65 15.05 -7.86
CA ARG A 137 3.03 14.42 -9.15
C ARG A 137 3.55 15.43 -10.18
N GLY A 138 3.01 16.66 -10.18
CA GLY A 138 3.50 17.77 -11.01
C GLY A 138 3.33 17.60 -12.53
N ASP A 139 2.70 16.52 -13.00
CA ASP A 139 2.54 16.17 -14.41
C ASP A 139 1.15 16.47 -14.99
N ARG A 140 0.22 17.04 -14.19
CA ARG A 140 -1.21 17.19 -14.55
C ARG A 140 -1.77 18.58 -14.24
N THR A 141 -2.83 18.98 -14.98
CA THR A 141 -3.62 20.18 -14.69
C THR A 141 -4.32 20.04 -13.33
N PRO A 142 -4.08 20.95 -12.37
CA PRO A 142 -4.73 20.90 -11.07
C PRO A 142 -6.26 20.99 -11.16
N GLY A 143 -6.95 20.25 -10.30
CA GLY A 143 -8.42 20.31 -10.14
C GLY A 143 -9.15 19.05 -10.60
N MET A 144 -8.51 18.20 -11.42
CA MET A 144 -9.08 16.93 -11.86
C MET A 144 -9.35 16.00 -10.68
N ALA A 145 -8.36 15.82 -9.79
CA ALA A 145 -8.47 14.90 -8.65
C ALA A 145 -9.66 15.26 -7.74
N ALA A 146 -9.79 16.54 -7.37
CA ALA A 146 -10.88 16.99 -6.51
C ALA A 146 -12.26 16.85 -7.18
N GLY A 147 -12.39 17.24 -8.46
CA GLY A 147 -13.66 17.15 -9.19
C GLY A 147 -14.12 15.72 -9.47
N GLN A 148 -13.19 14.77 -9.53
CA GLN A 148 -13.46 13.37 -9.83
C GLN A 148 -13.61 12.48 -8.58
N ALA A 149 -13.21 12.94 -7.40
CA ALA A 149 -13.16 12.13 -6.17
C ALA A 149 -14.49 11.41 -5.86
N GLU A 150 -15.63 12.06 -6.09
CA GLU A 150 -16.95 11.46 -5.87
C GLU A 150 -17.74 11.21 -7.16
N SER A 151 -17.58 12.08 -8.16
CA SER A 151 -18.45 12.08 -9.36
C SER A 151 -18.34 10.78 -10.17
N VAL A 152 -17.15 10.18 -10.23
CA VAL A 152 -16.91 8.94 -10.98
C VAL A 152 -17.50 7.70 -10.30
N HIS A 153 -17.90 7.81 -9.03
CA HIS A 153 -18.53 6.72 -8.28
C HIS A 153 -20.06 6.81 -8.28
N ARG A 154 -20.64 7.88 -8.84
CA ARG A 154 -22.10 8.09 -8.85
C ARG A 154 -22.79 7.01 -9.67
N ASP A 155 -23.84 6.41 -9.09
CA ASP A 155 -24.64 5.34 -9.70
C ASP A 155 -23.85 4.08 -10.09
N MET A 156 -22.65 3.91 -9.51
CA MET A 156 -21.81 2.73 -9.70
C MET A 156 -22.17 1.63 -8.70
N VAL A 157 -22.04 0.39 -9.12
CA VAL A 157 -22.13 -0.79 -8.23
C VAL A 157 -20.81 -1.53 -8.25
N TYR A 158 -20.21 -1.73 -7.08
CA TYR A 158 -18.94 -2.44 -6.94
C TYR A 158 -19.12 -3.74 -6.16
N ASP A 159 -18.31 -4.73 -6.51
CA ASP A 159 -18.16 -5.96 -5.74
C ASP A 159 -17.26 -5.72 -4.51
N LEU A 160 -16.30 -4.79 -4.62
CA LEU A 160 -15.41 -4.38 -3.55
C LEU A 160 -15.11 -2.88 -3.63
N GLU A 161 -15.02 -2.21 -2.48
CA GLU A 161 -14.47 -0.86 -2.38
C GLU A 161 -13.20 -0.86 -1.51
N VAL A 162 -12.19 -0.13 -1.96
CA VAL A 162 -10.94 0.14 -1.22
C VAL A 162 -10.74 1.64 -1.11
N ASP A 163 -10.18 2.11 0.01
CA ASP A 163 -9.95 3.53 0.27
C ASP A 163 -8.47 3.80 0.49
N THR A 164 -7.86 4.56 -0.42
CA THR A 164 -6.43 4.90 -0.37
C THR A 164 -6.15 6.15 0.45
N THR A 165 -7.13 6.78 1.09
CA THR A 165 -6.93 7.96 1.94
C THR A 165 -5.91 7.67 3.05
N ARG A 166 -5.96 6.46 3.60
CA ARG A 166 -5.07 5.98 4.67
C ARG A 166 -4.54 4.56 4.46
N THR A 167 -4.82 3.95 3.32
CA THR A 167 -4.39 2.58 3.01
C THR A 167 -3.41 2.61 1.85
N GLU A 168 -2.31 1.87 1.98
CA GLU A 168 -1.30 1.79 0.92
C GLU A 168 -1.79 0.96 -0.27
N SER A 169 -1.19 1.22 -1.43
CA SER A 169 -1.58 0.54 -2.69
C SER A 169 -1.42 -0.99 -2.61
N LEU A 170 -0.40 -1.46 -1.89
CA LEU A 170 -0.14 -2.89 -1.72
C LEU A 170 -1.24 -3.57 -0.89
N ASP A 171 -1.69 -2.95 0.19
CA ASP A 171 -2.74 -3.51 1.04
C ASP A 171 -4.10 -3.50 0.34
N CYS A 172 -4.39 -2.43 -0.42
CA CYS A 172 -5.55 -2.42 -1.31
C CYS A 172 -5.48 -3.54 -2.36
N ALA A 173 -4.31 -3.77 -2.97
CA ALA A 173 -4.13 -4.83 -3.96
C ALA A 173 -4.29 -6.23 -3.34
N ARG A 174 -3.77 -6.47 -2.13
CA ARG A 174 -3.97 -7.73 -1.39
C ARG A 174 -5.45 -7.99 -1.15
N ARG A 175 -6.21 -6.99 -0.68
CA ARG A 175 -7.67 -7.09 -0.47
C ARG A 175 -8.43 -7.43 -1.77
N ILE A 176 -8.03 -6.84 -2.89
CA ILE A 176 -8.63 -7.14 -4.21
C ILE A 176 -8.25 -8.56 -4.67
N ALA A 177 -6.99 -8.96 -4.50
CA ALA A 177 -6.49 -10.27 -4.93
C ALA A 177 -7.24 -11.44 -4.25
N VAL A 178 -7.71 -11.26 -3.02
CA VAL A 178 -8.57 -12.23 -2.33
C VAL A 178 -9.85 -12.52 -3.12
N GLN A 179 -10.49 -11.50 -3.71
CA GLN A 179 -11.75 -11.69 -4.44
C GLN A 179 -11.55 -12.43 -5.77
N VAL A 180 -10.40 -12.25 -6.40
CA VAL A 180 -10.02 -12.93 -7.65
C VAL A 180 -9.77 -14.43 -7.40
N ARG A 181 -9.37 -14.78 -6.18
CA ARG A 181 -9.02 -16.13 -5.75
C ARG A 181 -10.18 -16.89 -5.12
N ARG A 182 -11.43 -16.42 -5.22
CA ARG A 182 -12.59 -17.16 -4.66
C ARG A 182 -12.88 -18.50 -5.35
N GLU A 183 -12.20 -18.83 -6.45
CA GLU A 183 -12.12 -20.22 -6.94
C GLU A 183 -11.29 -21.15 -6.02
N ASP A 184 -10.50 -20.61 -5.07
CA ASP A 184 -9.76 -21.32 -4.02
C ASP A 184 -10.63 -21.69 -2.80
N GLU A 185 -11.95 -21.38 -2.79
CA GLU A 185 -12.89 -21.76 -1.72
C GLU A 185 -12.95 -23.30 -1.49
N ASN A 186 -12.36 -24.11 -2.38
CA ASN A 186 -12.25 -25.57 -2.26
C ASN A 186 -10.93 -26.09 -1.68
N MET A 187 -9.93 -25.25 -1.39
CA MET A 187 -8.66 -25.73 -0.82
C MET A 187 -8.78 -26.04 0.67
N THR A 188 -8.34 -27.24 1.05
CA THR A 188 -8.28 -27.65 2.45
C THR A 188 -7.20 -26.86 3.19
N THR A 189 -7.31 -26.78 4.53
CA THR A 189 -6.28 -26.15 5.36
C THR A 189 -4.89 -26.76 5.10
N ASP A 190 -4.81 -28.08 4.92
CA ASP A 190 -3.56 -28.79 4.61
C ASP A 190 -2.93 -28.32 3.29
N GLU A 191 -3.75 -28.16 2.25
CA GLU A 191 -3.27 -27.70 0.93
C GLU A 191 -2.77 -26.25 1.00
N LEU A 192 -3.43 -25.40 1.79
CA LEU A 192 -2.99 -24.02 2.02
C LEU A 192 -1.66 -23.96 2.78
N PHE A 193 -1.49 -24.73 3.86
CA PHE A 193 -0.20 -24.77 4.57
C PHE A 193 0.92 -25.35 3.72
N ALA A 194 0.65 -26.39 2.92
CA ALA A 194 1.64 -26.95 2.01
C ALA A 194 2.07 -25.93 0.93
N GLY A 195 1.11 -25.19 0.37
CA GLY A 195 1.39 -24.12 -0.58
C GLY A 195 2.15 -22.95 0.05
N ALA A 196 1.75 -22.52 1.25
CA ALA A 196 2.38 -21.40 1.94
C ALA A 196 3.81 -21.73 2.38
N LEU A 197 4.10 -22.98 2.74
CA LEU A 197 5.47 -23.41 3.01
C LEU A 197 6.36 -23.31 1.76
N ALA A 198 5.83 -23.68 0.59
CA ALA A 198 6.55 -23.50 -0.66
C ALA A 198 6.80 -22.02 -1.00
N GLU A 199 5.92 -21.11 -0.57
CA GLU A 199 6.07 -19.66 -0.75
C GLU A 199 7.18 -19.08 0.14
N VAL A 200 7.28 -19.51 1.41
CA VAL A 200 8.32 -19.04 2.36
C VAL A 200 9.73 -19.36 1.86
N VAL A 201 9.89 -20.48 1.15
CA VAL A 201 11.17 -20.92 0.57
C VAL A 201 11.56 -20.11 -0.69
N THR A 202 10.64 -19.30 -1.23
CA THR A 202 10.84 -18.52 -2.47
C THR A 202 11.03 -17.01 -2.19
N ASP A 203 11.61 -16.28 -3.15
CA ASP A 203 11.95 -14.85 -3.05
C ASP A 203 10.78 -13.97 -2.58
N GLU A 204 11.05 -13.02 -1.66
CA GLU A 204 10.07 -12.08 -1.07
C GLU A 204 9.26 -11.26 -2.10
N ASN A 205 9.74 -11.17 -3.34
CA ASN A 205 9.07 -10.44 -4.42
C ASN A 205 8.05 -11.29 -5.21
N VAL A 206 7.84 -12.55 -4.82
CA VAL A 206 6.86 -13.44 -5.43
C VAL A 206 5.52 -13.32 -4.69
N PRO A 207 4.38 -13.29 -5.40
CA PRO A 207 3.05 -13.48 -4.81
C PRO A 207 3.02 -14.60 -3.75
N GLN A 208 2.46 -14.31 -2.56
CA GLN A 208 2.26 -15.30 -1.48
C GLN A 208 0.77 -15.59 -1.21
N PRO A 209 0.05 -16.18 -2.15
CA PRO A 209 -1.38 -16.39 -1.98
C PRO A 209 -1.86 -17.43 -0.99
N PHE A 210 -1.12 -18.51 -0.80
CA PHE A 210 -1.51 -19.51 0.16
C PHE A 210 -1.41 -18.94 1.56
N LEU A 211 -0.37 -18.15 1.84
CA LEU A 211 -0.27 -17.37 3.06
C LEU A 211 -1.44 -16.40 3.23
N LEU A 212 -1.76 -15.62 2.20
CA LEU A 212 -2.89 -14.68 2.24
C LEU A 212 -4.23 -15.39 2.47
N ALA A 213 -4.44 -16.57 1.89
CA ALA A 213 -5.63 -17.38 2.11
C ALA A 213 -5.71 -17.91 3.56
N LEU A 214 -4.58 -18.24 4.18
CA LEU A 214 -4.51 -18.61 5.59
C LEU A 214 -4.85 -17.42 6.50
N HIS A 215 -4.34 -16.22 6.22
CA HIS A 215 -4.69 -15.00 6.95
C HIS A 215 -6.19 -14.73 6.95
N GLN A 216 -6.87 -15.01 5.84
CA GLN A 216 -8.30 -14.82 5.68
C GLN A 216 -9.15 -15.98 6.27
N ARG A 217 -8.53 -16.96 6.94
CA ARG A 217 -9.21 -18.11 7.56
C ARG A 217 -8.94 -18.17 9.08
N PRO A 218 -9.42 -17.18 9.87
CA PRO A 218 -9.21 -17.12 11.32
C PRO A 218 -10.05 -18.15 12.07
N THR A 219 -9.74 -19.41 11.85
CA THR A 219 -10.36 -20.56 12.50
C THR A 219 -9.43 -21.14 13.55
N ARG A 220 -10.00 -21.80 14.57
CA ARG A 220 -9.23 -22.50 15.60
C ARG A 220 -8.23 -23.49 14.99
N GLU A 221 -8.62 -24.19 13.92
CA GLU A 221 -7.78 -25.15 13.19
C GLU A 221 -6.53 -24.49 12.60
N VAL A 222 -6.68 -23.35 11.90
CA VAL A 222 -5.54 -22.61 11.33
C VAL A 222 -4.64 -22.04 12.42
N PHE A 223 -5.23 -21.49 13.47
CA PHE A 223 -4.49 -20.97 14.62
C PHE A 223 -3.66 -22.07 15.30
N ASP A 224 -4.29 -23.18 15.70
CA ASP A 224 -3.62 -24.29 16.39
C ASP A 224 -2.48 -24.85 15.52
N ARG A 225 -2.71 -24.98 14.21
CA ARG A 225 -1.69 -25.44 13.27
C ARG A 225 -0.52 -24.47 13.14
N ALA A 226 -0.78 -23.16 13.11
CA ALA A 226 0.28 -22.15 13.06
C ALA A 226 1.10 -22.11 14.36
N VAL A 227 0.47 -22.31 15.52
CA VAL A 227 1.16 -22.47 16.82
C VAL A 227 2.02 -23.74 16.83
N GLU A 228 1.52 -24.87 16.33
CA GLU A 228 2.33 -26.11 16.22
C GLU A 228 3.60 -25.91 15.39
N LEU A 229 3.55 -25.07 14.36
CA LEU A 229 4.70 -24.80 13.51
C LEU A 229 5.82 -24.06 14.24
N LEU A 230 5.51 -23.25 15.26
CA LEU A 230 6.53 -22.52 16.03
C LEU A 230 7.51 -23.46 16.74
N GLY A 231 7.06 -24.66 17.14
CA GLY A 231 7.90 -25.65 17.81
C GLY A 231 8.60 -26.65 16.88
N ARG A 232 8.64 -26.41 15.57
CA ARG A 232 9.28 -27.30 14.59
C ARG A 232 10.79 -27.09 14.51
N ASP A 233 11.51 -28.14 14.14
CA ASP A 233 12.97 -28.10 13.97
C ASP A 233 13.40 -27.24 12.76
N ASP A 234 12.57 -27.19 11.71
CA ASP A 234 12.84 -26.46 10.47
C ASP A 234 12.51 -24.95 10.64
N PRO A 235 13.48 -24.02 10.44
CA PRO A 235 13.23 -22.58 10.53
C PRO A 235 12.20 -22.07 9.52
N ASP A 236 12.06 -22.68 8.34
CA ASP A 236 11.08 -22.27 7.34
C ASP A 236 9.65 -22.61 7.79
N GLU A 237 9.47 -23.77 8.45
CA GLU A 237 8.21 -24.14 9.08
C GLU A 237 7.86 -23.16 10.21
N ARG A 238 8.83 -22.83 11.08
CA ARG A 238 8.62 -21.84 12.16
C ARG A 238 8.24 -20.48 11.58
N ALA A 239 8.96 -20.00 10.58
CA ALA A 239 8.69 -18.73 9.92
C ALA A 239 7.29 -18.69 9.30
N LEU A 240 6.83 -19.78 8.69
CA LEU A 240 5.44 -19.89 8.21
C LEU A 240 4.44 -19.73 9.36
N GLY A 241 4.65 -20.42 10.48
CA GLY A 241 3.82 -20.29 11.68
C GLY A 241 3.73 -18.84 12.16
N VAL A 242 4.87 -18.16 12.25
CA VAL A 242 4.97 -16.74 12.63
C VAL A 242 4.22 -15.84 11.64
N ASN A 243 4.43 -16.05 10.33
CA ASN A 243 3.80 -15.26 9.28
C ASN A 243 2.27 -15.41 9.29
N VAL A 244 1.76 -16.63 9.50
CA VAL A 244 0.31 -16.85 9.62
C VAL A 244 -0.24 -16.14 10.84
N LEU A 245 0.38 -16.33 12.01
CA LEU A 245 -0.11 -15.75 13.27
C LEU A 245 -0.13 -14.22 13.25
N ARG A 246 0.87 -13.58 12.63
CA ARG A 246 1.00 -12.10 12.57
C ARG A 246 -0.25 -11.40 12.04
N GLU A 247 -0.90 -11.99 11.06
CA GLU A 247 -1.98 -11.36 10.29
C GLU A 247 -3.22 -12.26 10.18
N LEU A 248 -3.40 -13.20 11.12
CA LEU A 248 -4.55 -14.11 11.12
C LEU A 248 -5.85 -13.37 11.46
N GLY A 249 -6.62 -13.08 10.42
CA GLY A 249 -7.87 -12.33 10.49
C GLY A 249 -7.67 -10.81 10.48
N ASP A 250 -8.75 -10.11 10.12
CA ASP A 250 -8.79 -8.65 10.13
C ASP A 250 -8.83 -8.11 11.57
N GLU A 251 -8.36 -6.87 11.74
CA GLU A 251 -8.50 -6.12 12.99
C GLU A 251 -9.95 -5.66 13.20
N ASP A 252 -10.43 -5.70 14.44
CA ASP A 252 -11.67 -5.06 14.86
C ASP A 252 -11.54 -3.53 14.97
N GLU A 253 -12.61 -2.84 15.36
CA GLU A 253 -12.62 -1.37 15.47
C GLU A 253 -11.62 -0.86 16.52
N GLU A 254 -11.29 -1.69 17.50
CA GLU A 254 -10.32 -1.44 18.55
C GLU A 254 -8.88 -1.82 18.15
N GLY A 255 -8.69 -2.46 16.99
CA GLY A 255 -7.40 -2.86 16.45
C GLY A 255 -6.92 -4.24 16.90
N TRP A 256 -7.81 -5.09 17.43
CA TRP A 256 -7.49 -6.45 17.85
C TRP A 256 -7.79 -7.47 16.76
N ARG A 257 -6.92 -8.48 16.64
CA ARG A 257 -7.12 -9.62 15.73
C ARG A 257 -7.70 -10.81 16.47
N PRO A 258 -8.37 -11.75 15.77
CA PRO A 258 -8.69 -13.06 16.31
C PRO A 258 -7.47 -13.70 17.02
N PHE A 259 -7.73 -14.35 18.15
CA PHE A 259 -6.72 -15.07 18.95
C PHE A 259 -5.57 -14.21 19.51
N THR A 260 -5.68 -12.87 19.53
CA THR A 260 -4.54 -12.01 19.93
C THR A 260 -3.89 -12.40 21.27
N GLU A 261 -4.66 -12.60 22.34
CA GLU A 261 -4.08 -12.99 23.64
C GLU A 261 -3.33 -14.32 23.56
N GLU A 262 -3.90 -15.31 22.89
CA GLU A 262 -3.32 -16.65 22.71
C GLU A 262 -2.08 -16.60 21.79
N THR A 263 -2.10 -15.80 20.72
CA THR A 263 -0.96 -15.55 19.84
C THR A 263 0.21 -14.94 20.61
N VAL A 264 -0.07 -13.91 21.42
CA VAL A 264 0.97 -13.22 22.21
C VAL A 264 1.57 -14.18 23.24
N GLU A 265 0.75 -14.99 23.93
CA GLU A 265 1.23 -16.00 24.87
C GLU A 265 2.14 -17.04 24.19
N ALA A 266 1.72 -17.57 23.04
CA ALA A 266 2.49 -18.55 22.28
C ALA A 266 3.83 -17.97 21.78
N VAL A 267 3.81 -16.76 21.21
CA VAL A 267 5.03 -16.09 20.73
C VAL A 267 6.01 -15.83 21.87
N LEU A 268 5.54 -15.32 23.02
CA LEU A 268 6.40 -15.04 24.16
C LEU A 268 7.06 -16.31 24.74
N ALA A 269 6.39 -17.47 24.65
CA ALA A 269 6.95 -18.74 25.09
C ALA A 269 8.12 -19.20 24.21
N GLU A 270 8.06 -18.97 22.89
CA GLU A 270 9.06 -19.44 21.92
C GLU A 270 10.26 -18.51 21.78
N MET A 271 10.08 -17.20 21.99
CA MET A 271 11.16 -16.20 21.79
C MET A 271 12.44 -16.46 22.60
N GLY A 272 12.33 -17.08 23.79
CA GLY A 272 13.48 -17.33 24.66
C GLY A 272 14.44 -18.40 24.15
N ASP A 273 13.93 -19.35 23.37
CA ASP A 273 14.65 -20.53 22.90
C ASP A 273 14.92 -20.52 21.38
N GLU A 274 14.37 -19.55 20.63
CA GLU A 274 14.55 -19.45 19.18
C GLU A 274 16.02 -19.19 18.78
N PRO A 275 16.68 -20.15 18.11
CA PRO A 275 18.09 -20.00 17.71
C PRO A 275 18.29 -19.17 16.44
N ASP A 276 17.26 -19.01 15.60
CA ASP A 276 17.36 -18.32 14.32
C ASP A 276 17.05 -16.82 14.47
N PRO A 277 18.03 -15.93 14.22
CA PRO A 277 17.81 -14.48 14.35
C PRO A 277 16.74 -13.92 13.40
N TRP A 278 16.56 -14.52 12.23
CA TRP A 278 15.53 -14.09 11.29
C TRP A 278 14.14 -14.48 11.79
N VAL A 279 13.94 -15.71 12.25
CA VAL A 279 12.66 -16.14 12.87
C VAL A 279 12.36 -15.30 14.11
N LEU A 280 13.37 -15.06 14.96
CA LEU A 280 13.22 -14.21 16.15
C LEU A 280 12.83 -12.76 15.79
N SER A 281 13.35 -12.22 14.68
CA SER A 281 12.92 -10.91 14.18
C SER A 281 11.45 -10.90 13.74
N GLN A 282 10.97 -12.00 13.13
CA GLN A 282 9.56 -12.12 12.76
C GLN A 282 8.66 -12.25 14.00
N LEU A 283 9.09 -12.97 15.05
CA LEU A 283 8.36 -13.04 16.33
C LEU A 283 8.17 -11.66 16.97
N ILE A 284 9.20 -10.81 16.94
CA ILE A 284 9.10 -9.40 17.40
C ILE A 284 8.03 -8.64 16.60
N SER A 285 7.94 -8.87 15.28
CA SER A 285 6.92 -8.22 14.45
C SER A 285 5.49 -8.62 14.83
N VAL A 286 5.26 -9.88 15.26
CA VAL A 286 3.96 -10.36 15.75
C VAL A 286 3.53 -9.56 16.98
N LEU A 287 4.44 -9.33 17.94
CA LEU A 287 4.11 -8.54 19.13
C LEU A 287 3.65 -7.12 18.79
N GLY A 288 4.26 -6.49 17.77
CA GLY A 288 3.82 -5.20 17.25
C GLY A 288 2.43 -5.27 16.62
N TYR A 289 2.21 -6.18 15.68
CA TYR A 289 0.93 -6.34 14.97
C TYR A 289 -0.24 -6.67 15.89
N HIS A 290 0.04 -7.32 17.03
CA HIS A 290 -0.94 -7.64 18.07
C HIS A 290 -0.99 -6.63 19.22
N ARG A 291 -0.30 -5.49 19.09
CA ARG A 291 -0.28 -4.38 20.08
C ARG A 291 0.02 -4.87 21.50
N ALA A 292 0.99 -5.78 21.63
CA ALA A 292 1.35 -6.42 22.89
C ALA A 292 2.14 -5.47 23.81
N CYS A 293 1.56 -4.35 24.25
CA CYS A 293 2.24 -3.28 24.99
C CYS A 293 3.01 -3.80 26.24
N GLY A 294 2.55 -4.89 26.85
CA GLY A 294 3.24 -5.55 27.97
C GLY A 294 4.61 -6.16 27.62
N ALA A 295 4.90 -6.38 26.33
CA ALA A 295 6.14 -6.95 25.84
C ALA A 295 7.21 -5.89 25.52
N LEU A 296 6.94 -4.59 25.73
CA LEU A 296 7.88 -3.52 25.39
C LEU A 296 9.27 -3.69 26.02
N ASP A 297 9.33 -4.08 27.30
CA ASP A 297 10.61 -4.27 28.00
C ASP A 297 11.45 -5.38 27.37
N LEU A 298 10.80 -6.45 26.94
CA LEU A 298 11.43 -7.56 26.23
C LEU A 298 11.96 -7.10 24.88
N VAL A 299 11.12 -6.42 24.08
CA VAL A 299 11.48 -5.93 22.73
C VAL A 299 12.62 -4.92 22.79
N LEU A 300 12.60 -4.00 23.75
CA LEU A 300 13.71 -3.06 23.98
C LEU A 300 15.03 -3.76 24.33
N GLY A 301 14.98 -4.96 24.90
CA GLY A 301 16.17 -5.78 25.19
C GLY A 301 16.93 -6.21 23.94
N TYR A 302 16.29 -6.23 22.77
CA TYR A 302 16.90 -6.62 21.49
C TYR A 302 17.46 -5.44 20.67
N ARG A 303 17.31 -4.19 21.14
CA ARG A 303 17.71 -3.00 20.35
C ARG A 303 19.20 -2.95 20.01
N ASP A 304 20.05 -3.54 20.86
CA ASP A 304 21.51 -3.56 20.72
C ASP A 304 22.02 -4.92 20.18
N HIS A 305 21.12 -5.75 19.65
CA HIS A 305 21.47 -7.10 19.18
C HIS A 305 22.45 -7.03 17.99
N PRO A 306 23.47 -7.90 17.90
CA PRO A 306 24.46 -7.86 16.81
C PRO A 306 23.85 -8.01 15.41
N GLU A 307 22.78 -8.81 15.31
CA GLU A 307 22.10 -9.06 14.04
C GLU A 307 21.18 -7.91 13.64
N GLN A 308 21.40 -7.39 12.43
CA GLN A 308 20.62 -6.29 11.86
C GLN A 308 19.11 -6.56 11.79
N PRO A 309 18.62 -7.75 11.37
CA PRO A 309 17.18 -7.99 11.25
C PRO A 309 16.42 -7.79 12.57
N LEU A 310 17.01 -8.16 13.71
CA LEU A 310 16.39 -7.93 15.01
C LEU A 310 16.29 -6.44 15.33
N ARG A 311 17.35 -5.66 15.13
CA ARG A 311 17.33 -4.22 15.40
C ARG A 311 16.30 -3.50 14.51
N PHE A 312 16.16 -3.94 13.26
CA PHE A 312 15.10 -3.46 12.36
C PHE A 312 13.71 -3.82 12.89
N ALA A 313 13.49 -5.08 13.28
CA ALA A 313 12.21 -5.53 13.82
C ALA A 313 11.84 -4.78 15.12
N VAL A 314 12.81 -4.48 15.98
CA VAL A 314 12.62 -3.61 17.15
C VAL A 314 12.14 -2.23 16.70
N ALA A 315 12.85 -1.56 15.78
CA ALA A 315 12.45 -0.25 15.28
C ALA A 315 11.01 -0.25 14.72
N ALA A 316 10.63 -1.32 14.01
CA ALA A 316 9.30 -1.46 13.42
C ALA A 316 8.19 -1.79 14.44
N ALA A 317 8.49 -2.56 15.48
CA ALA A 317 7.50 -2.92 16.49
C ALA A 317 7.24 -1.78 17.49
N LEU A 318 8.24 -0.96 17.81
CA LEU A 318 8.17 0.04 18.87
C LEU A 318 6.96 1.00 18.80
N PRO A 319 6.59 1.59 17.64
CA PRO A 319 5.42 2.46 17.55
C PRO A 319 4.11 1.75 17.92
N LEU A 320 4.00 0.47 17.58
CA LEU A 320 2.80 -0.35 17.81
C LEU A 320 2.68 -0.84 19.26
N LEU A 321 3.76 -0.76 20.03
CA LEU A 321 3.83 -1.14 21.45
C LEU A 321 3.70 0.06 22.40
N ALA A 322 3.54 1.27 21.85
CA ALA A 322 3.37 2.48 22.62
C ALA A 322 1.94 2.58 23.20
N ASP A 323 1.83 2.96 24.47
CA ASP A 323 0.59 3.34 25.15
C ASP A 323 0.71 4.80 25.62
N GLU A 324 -0.34 5.59 25.40
CA GLU A 324 -0.37 7.02 25.65
C GLU A 324 -0.06 7.31 27.13
N GLY A 325 1.03 8.05 27.35
CA GLY A 325 1.42 8.52 28.69
C GLY A 325 2.18 7.53 29.58
N ARG A 326 2.42 6.27 29.19
CA ARG A 326 3.24 5.32 29.99
C ARG A 326 4.54 4.88 29.33
N THR A 327 4.50 4.55 28.04
CA THR A 327 5.63 3.95 27.33
C THR A 327 6.14 4.79 26.17
N GLU A 328 5.34 5.77 25.72
CA GLU A 328 5.65 6.68 24.61
C GLU A 328 7.05 7.26 24.69
N ARG A 329 7.46 7.84 25.83
CA ARG A 329 8.80 8.44 25.95
C ARG A 329 9.93 7.42 25.74
N ARG A 330 9.76 6.20 26.24
CA ARG A 330 10.76 5.13 26.11
C ARG A 330 10.88 4.66 24.66
N VAL A 331 9.76 4.60 23.95
CA VAL A 331 9.71 4.31 22.50
C VAL A 331 10.44 5.41 21.72
N LEU A 332 10.14 6.69 21.99
CA LEU A 332 10.80 7.82 21.34
C LEU A 332 12.32 7.82 21.56
N ASP A 333 12.76 7.61 22.80
CA ASP A 333 14.19 7.58 23.13
C ASP A 333 14.90 6.40 22.42
N ALA A 334 14.27 5.23 22.33
CA ALA A 334 14.83 4.08 21.63
C ALA A 334 14.88 4.27 20.10
N LEU A 335 13.85 4.88 19.50
CA LEU A 335 13.86 5.21 18.07
C LEU A 335 14.91 6.27 17.74
N LEU A 336 15.14 7.25 18.62
CA LEU A 336 16.22 8.23 18.49
C LEU A 336 17.61 7.57 18.52
N GLU A 337 17.81 6.59 19.41
CA GLU A 337 19.03 5.80 19.50
C GLU A 337 19.25 4.98 18.21
N LEU A 338 18.24 4.21 17.78
CA LEU A 338 18.27 3.43 16.54
C LEU A 338 18.39 4.30 15.28
N GLY A 339 17.98 5.57 15.34
CA GLY A 339 18.22 6.56 14.27
C GLY A 339 19.72 6.83 14.01
N SER A 340 20.60 6.33 14.88
CA SER A 340 22.06 6.38 14.73
C SER A 340 22.72 5.01 14.51
N ASP A 341 21.95 3.96 14.24
CA ASP A 341 22.44 2.60 13.98
C ASP A 341 23.50 2.54 12.85
N ASP A 342 24.39 1.56 12.86
CA ASP A 342 25.37 1.39 11.78
C ASP A 342 24.71 0.94 10.45
N SER A 343 23.56 0.26 10.53
CA SER A 343 22.77 -0.15 9.36
C SER A 343 21.91 0.99 8.82
N GLU A 344 22.01 1.25 7.51
CA GLU A 344 21.16 2.22 6.83
C GLU A 344 19.67 1.88 6.92
N ALA A 345 19.30 0.61 6.79
CA ALA A 345 17.91 0.18 6.85
C ALA A 345 17.30 0.40 8.25
N VAL A 346 18.05 0.07 9.31
CA VAL A 346 17.60 0.27 10.70
C VAL A 346 17.46 1.76 11.00
N ARG A 347 18.48 2.57 10.64
CA ARG A 347 18.41 4.02 10.79
C ARG A 347 17.21 4.61 10.08
N TRP A 348 17.01 4.22 8.81
CA TRP A 348 15.95 4.76 7.99
C TRP A 348 14.58 4.47 8.62
N TYR A 349 14.33 3.21 9.01
CA TYR A 349 13.05 2.83 9.58
C TYR A 349 12.83 3.51 10.93
N ALA A 350 13.84 3.55 11.81
CA ALA A 350 13.73 4.20 13.11
C ALA A 350 13.37 5.69 13.00
N LEU A 351 13.98 6.40 12.05
CA LEU A 351 13.65 7.79 11.77
C LEU A 351 12.26 7.92 11.14
N TYR A 352 11.91 7.06 10.18
CA TYR A 352 10.58 7.04 9.57
C TYR A 352 9.49 6.86 10.63
N ALA A 353 9.63 5.85 11.49
CA ALA A 353 8.74 5.56 12.60
C ALA A 353 8.64 6.75 13.57
N LEU A 354 9.79 7.31 13.98
CA LEU A 354 9.85 8.47 14.87
C LEU A 354 9.04 9.67 14.33
N PHE A 355 9.11 9.94 13.03
CA PHE A 355 8.47 11.10 12.42
C PHE A 355 7.02 10.86 11.96
N ASN A 356 6.66 9.63 11.60
CA ASN A 356 5.38 9.34 10.92
C ASN A 356 4.45 8.40 11.69
N GLU A 357 4.98 7.51 12.53
CA GLU A 357 4.20 6.46 13.19
C GLU A 357 4.00 6.71 14.70
N THR A 358 4.76 7.63 15.29
CA THR A 358 4.58 7.99 16.70
C THR A 358 3.44 9.00 16.88
N VAL A 359 2.52 8.67 17.79
CA VAL A 359 1.43 9.56 18.23
C VAL A 359 1.90 10.43 19.40
N GLY A 360 1.19 11.52 19.69
CA GLY A 360 1.44 12.37 20.87
C GLY A 360 2.59 13.39 20.78
N VAL A 361 3.42 13.33 19.73
CA VAL A 361 4.55 14.26 19.51
C VAL A 361 4.14 15.47 18.67
N ASP A 362 4.42 16.68 19.16
CA ASP A 362 4.14 17.91 18.43
C ASP A 362 5.19 18.26 17.34
N ALA A 363 4.82 19.16 16.43
CA ALA A 363 5.68 19.58 15.33
C ALA A 363 6.94 20.35 15.78
N ALA A 364 6.95 20.95 16.97
CA ALA A 364 8.12 21.66 17.49
C ALA A 364 9.17 20.68 18.01
N GLU A 365 8.74 19.63 18.71
CA GLU A 365 9.60 18.56 19.19
C GLU A 365 10.21 17.78 18.01
N ARG A 366 9.41 17.40 17.00
CA ARG A 366 9.92 16.78 15.76
C ARG A 366 10.98 17.65 15.07
N ARG A 367 10.75 18.96 14.96
CA ARG A 367 11.74 19.90 14.40
C ARG A 367 13.03 19.96 15.23
N SER A 368 12.93 19.89 16.55
CA SER A 368 14.09 19.85 17.45
C SER A 368 14.97 18.63 17.16
N TRP A 369 14.36 17.44 17.02
CA TRP A 369 15.09 16.22 16.68
C TRP A 369 15.75 16.30 15.31
N ALA A 370 15.03 16.75 14.28
CA ALA A 370 15.57 16.91 12.94
C ALA A 370 16.80 17.83 12.91
N ASN A 371 16.75 18.95 13.62
CA ASN A 371 17.88 19.88 13.73
C ASN A 371 19.08 19.26 14.45
N GLY A 372 18.84 18.53 15.55
CA GLY A 372 19.89 17.83 16.29
C GLY A 372 20.59 16.76 15.44
N LEU A 373 19.81 15.93 14.74
CA LEU A 373 20.32 14.87 13.88
C LEU A 373 21.06 15.42 12.65
N ALA A 374 20.56 16.51 12.05
CA ALA A 374 21.22 17.19 10.93
C ALA A 374 22.56 17.81 11.35
N ALA A 375 22.65 18.39 12.55
CA ALA A 375 23.89 18.94 13.08
C ALA A 375 24.96 17.86 13.34
N GLY A 376 24.54 16.68 13.80
CA GLY A 376 25.43 15.52 13.98
C GLY A 376 25.91 14.87 12.68
N SER A 377 25.21 15.11 11.57
CA SER A 377 25.48 14.50 10.25
C SER A 377 26.40 15.33 9.35
N ALA A 378 27.28 16.16 9.93
CA ALA A 378 28.06 17.17 9.21
C ALA A 378 28.97 16.64 8.09
N GLY A 379 29.21 15.31 8.01
CA GLY A 379 29.96 14.64 6.94
C GLY A 379 29.11 13.90 5.90
N ASP A 380 27.79 13.85 6.04
CA ASP A 380 26.88 13.09 5.17
C ASP A 380 25.76 13.99 4.62
N ALA A 381 26.01 14.55 3.44
CA ALA A 381 25.10 15.49 2.79
C ALA A 381 23.75 14.87 2.40
N GLY A 382 23.74 13.57 2.05
CA GLY A 382 22.51 12.85 1.69
C GLY A 382 21.62 12.65 2.90
N ARG A 383 22.20 12.22 4.03
CA ARG A 383 21.49 12.09 5.31
C ARG A 383 20.90 13.41 5.79
N ARG A 384 21.65 14.51 5.65
CA ARG A 384 21.18 15.85 6.02
C ARG A 384 19.99 16.29 5.17
N GLU A 385 19.99 16.02 3.87
CA GLU A 385 18.88 16.34 2.95
C GLU A 385 17.61 15.54 3.29
N GLN A 386 17.74 14.23 3.56
CA GLN A 386 16.62 13.37 3.95
C GLN A 386 15.98 13.79 5.28
N LEU A 387 16.79 14.10 6.30
CA LEU A 387 16.30 14.57 7.60
C LEU A 387 15.56 15.90 7.50
N VAL A 388 16.01 16.80 6.62
CA VAL A 388 15.34 18.07 6.35
C VAL A 388 14.04 17.86 5.57
N GLN A 389 14.00 16.94 4.61
CA GLN A 389 12.77 16.58 3.88
C GLN A 389 11.72 15.96 4.80
N LEU A 390 12.10 15.00 5.65
CA LEU A 390 11.21 14.41 6.65
C LEU A 390 10.65 15.46 7.62
N ALA A 391 11.45 16.45 8.02
CA ALA A 391 10.99 17.58 8.82
C ALA A 391 10.06 18.55 8.06
N GLY A 392 10.30 18.74 6.76
CA GLY A 392 9.51 19.62 5.89
C GLY A 392 8.12 19.06 5.55
N CYS A 393 7.98 17.74 5.44
CA CYS A 393 6.69 17.07 5.22
C CYS A 393 5.72 17.19 6.41
N LEU A 394 6.23 17.57 7.59
CA LEU A 394 5.46 17.70 8.84
C LEU A 394 4.91 19.10 9.10
N GLY A 395 5.24 20.07 8.24
CA GLY A 395 4.75 21.43 8.32
C GLY A 395 3.81 21.73 7.15
N GLY A 396 2.51 21.64 7.38
CA GLY A 396 1.53 22.37 6.57
C GLY A 396 1.66 23.87 6.84
N GLU A 397 2.80 24.45 6.45
CA GLU A 397 3.14 25.88 6.39
C GLU A 397 4.61 25.98 5.93
N ALA A 398 4.86 25.66 4.67
CA ALA A 398 6.12 26.00 3.99
C ALA A 398 5.96 27.31 3.21
N GLU A 399 5.53 28.38 3.88
CA GLU A 399 5.76 29.74 3.41
C GLU A 399 6.84 30.38 4.29
N GLY A 400 8.06 30.53 3.74
CA GLY A 400 9.00 31.50 4.31
C GLY A 400 10.48 31.16 4.38
N ASP A 401 10.99 30.07 3.77
CA ASP A 401 12.44 29.85 3.69
C ASP A 401 12.98 29.98 2.24
N PRO A 402 13.60 31.12 1.88
CA PRO A 402 14.16 31.35 0.56
C PRO A 402 15.36 30.45 0.21
N GLU A 403 16.04 29.85 1.20
CA GLU A 403 17.21 29.01 0.93
C GLU A 403 16.81 27.60 0.46
N LEU A 404 15.70 27.05 0.97
CA LEU A 404 15.18 25.73 0.55
C LEU A 404 14.68 25.73 -0.91
N GLY A 405 14.04 26.82 -1.34
CA GLY A 405 13.55 26.99 -2.72
C GLY A 405 14.66 27.09 -3.78
N THR A 406 15.88 27.40 -3.37
CA THR A 406 17.03 27.56 -4.28
C THR A 406 17.77 26.24 -4.50
N LEU A 407 17.75 25.33 -3.52
CA LEU A 407 18.31 23.98 -3.62
C LEU A 407 17.48 23.07 -4.56
N LEU A 408 16.15 23.17 -4.50
CA LEU A 408 15.24 22.39 -5.37
C LEU A 408 15.31 22.81 -6.85
N LYS A 409 15.61 24.10 -7.15
CA LYS A 409 15.71 24.60 -8.53
C LYS A 409 16.98 24.15 -9.28
N ARG A 410 18.03 23.71 -8.58
CA ARG A 410 19.31 23.32 -9.21
C ARG A 410 19.36 21.87 -9.71
N ARG A 411 18.31 21.07 -9.51
CA ARG A 411 18.21 19.68 -9.99
C ARG A 411 17.37 19.50 -11.26
N MET A 412 16.85 20.59 -11.85
CA MET A 412 16.08 20.58 -13.11
C MET A 412 16.88 21.05 -14.34
N THR A 413 18.21 20.99 -14.26
CA THR A 413 19.17 21.01 -15.37
C THR A 413 20.25 20.01 -15.05
#